data_AF-A0A355G3X5-F1
#
_entry.id   AF-A0A355G3X5-F1
#
_cell.length_a   1.000
_cell.length_b   1.000
_cell.length_c   1.000
_cell.angle_alpha   90.00
_cell.angle_beta   90.00
_cell.angle_gamma   90.00
#
_symmetry.space_group_name_H-M   'P 1'
#
loop_
_entity.id
_entity.type
_entity.pdbx_description
1 polymer ?
#
loop_
_entity_poly.entity_id
_entity_poly.type
_entity_poly.pdbx_seq_one_letter_code
_entity_poly.pdbx_strand_id
1 'polypeptide(L)'
;MRIAFENTEGEECLAALLGHFADCSHVGFCWDTGHEMCYNHSKDLTALYGDRLFGTHLNDNLGISRFDGKTFWTDDLHLLPFDGIADWQNIVDRLNAHGFDGPLTFELGIDSKPNRFDNALYGKMSFEEYVAQAYQRACRVAALKIKGKTKMSGEDHE
;
A
#
# COMPACT_ATOMS: atom_id res chain seq x y z
N MET A 1 15.75 -9.59 14.20
CA MET A 1 14.89 -9.95 13.05
C MET A 1 13.49 -9.45 13.36
N ARG A 2 12.80 -8.80 12.41
CA ARG A 2 11.40 -8.38 12.53
C ARG A 2 10.53 -9.25 11.62
N ILE A 3 9.31 -9.54 12.04
CA ILE A 3 8.29 -10.26 11.26
C ILE A 3 7.10 -9.32 11.13
N ALA A 4 6.63 -9.12 9.90
CA ALA A 4 5.48 -8.27 9.60
C ALA A 4 4.38 -9.13 8.96
N PHE A 5 3.16 -9.04 9.49
CA PHE A 5 1.99 -9.67 8.89
C PHE A 5 1.29 -8.67 7.99
N GLU A 6 1.02 -9.08 6.76
CA GLU A 6 0.38 -8.27 5.74
C GLU A 6 -1.15 -8.27 5.87
N ASN A 7 -1.80 -7.17 5.52
CA ASN A 7 -3.25 -7.16 5.33
C ASN A 7 -3.63 -7.87 4.02
N THR A 8 -3.95 -9.14 4.11
CA THR A 8 -4.58 -9.91 3.03
C THR A 8 -6.10 -9.97 3.22
N GLU A 9 -6.80 -10.79 2.43
CA GLU A 9 -8.18 -11.18 2.75
C GLU A 9 -8.25 -11.86 4.14
N GLY A 10 -9.32 -11.59 4.90
CA GLY A 10 -9.52 -12.13 6.26
C GLY A 10 -8.88 -11.29 7.37
N GLU A 11 -9.35 -10.05 7.53
CA GLU A 11 -8.84 -9.11 8.57
C GLU A 11 -8.90 -9.66 9.99
N GLU A 12 -9.82 -10.58 10.28
CA GLU A 12 -9.93 -11.28 11.55
C GLU A 12 -8.71 -12.13 11.86
N CYS A 13 -8.06 -12.72 10.85
CA CYS A 13 -6.82 -13.48 11.03
C CYS A 13 -5.67 -12.54 11.39
N LEU A 14 -5.57 -11.40 10.69
CA LEU A 14 -4.59 -10.35 11.01
C LEU A 14 -4.80 -9.83 12.44
N ALA A 15 -6.03 -9.53 12.82
CA ALA A 15 -6.38 -9.07 14.15
C ALA A 15 -6.03 -10.12 15.22
N ALA A 16 -6.32 -11.40 14.98
CA ALA A 16 -5.98 -12.48 15.90
C ALA A 16 -4.46 -12.62 16.09
N LEU A 17 -3.68 -12.58 15.00
CA LEU A 17 -2.22 -12.68 15.07
C LEU A 17 -1.59 -11.47 15.77
N LEU A 18 -1.98 -10.25 15.39
CA LEU A 18 -1.44 -9.02 15.97
C LEU A 18 -1.88 -8.80 17.43
N GLY A 19 -3.03 -9.36 17.81
CA GLY A 19 -3.50 -9.41 19.19
C GLY A 19 -2.77 -10.46 20.02
N HIS A 20 -2.57 -11.67 19.48
CA HIS A 20 -1.84 -12.74 20.18
C HIS A 20 -0.38 -12.34 20.48
N PHE A 21 0.26 -11.64 19.55
CA PHE A 21 1.63 -11.16 19.68
C PHE A 21 1.71 -9.68 20.11
N ALA A 22 0.72 -9.16 20.82
CA ALA A 22 0.68 -7.76 21.24
C ALA A 22 1.94 -7.29 21.98
N ASP A 23 2.47 -8.14 22.88
CA ASP A 23 3.65 -7.82 23.69
C ASP A 23 4.99 -8.13 23.00
N CYS A 24 4.97 -8.64 21.76
CA CYS A 24 6.17 -8.99 21.01
C CYS A 24 6.62 -7.85 20.10
N SER A 25 7.58 -7.04 20.54
CA SER A 25 8.10 -5.89 19.78
C SER A 25 8.76 -6.20 18.43
N HIS A 26 8.99 -7.48 18.13
CA HIS A 26 9.54 -7.95 16.85
C HIS A 26 8.47 -8.39 15.85
N VAL A 27 7.20 -8.39 16.26
CA VAL A 27 6.05 -8.69 15.42
C VAL A 27 5.30 -7.40 15.10
N GLY A 28 5.00 -7.17 13.83
CA GLY A 28 4.33 -5.96 13.39
C GLY A 28 3.50 -6.17 12.14
N PHE A 29 3.18 -5.05 11.50
CA PHE A 29 2.26 -4.94 10.37
C PHE A 29 3.03 -4.59 9.09
N CYS A 30 2.69 -5.26 7.99
CA CYS A 30 3.07 -4.84 6.64
C CYS A 30 1.82 -4.27 5.98
N TRP A 31 1.87 -3.02 5.53
CA TRP A 31 0.73 -2.41 4.90
C TRP A 31 0.80 -2.53 3.38
N ASP A 32 -0.11 -3.31 2.80
CA ASP A 32 -0.40 -3.32 1.37
C ASP A 32 -1.57 -2.39 1.06
N THR A 33 -1.31 -1.36 0.25
CA THR A 33 -2.32 -0.35 -0.09
C THR A 33 -3.35 -0.85 -1.11
N GLY A 34 -2.96 -1.79 -1.97
CA GLY A 34 -3.87 -2.43 -2.92
C GLY A 34 -4.86 -3.35 -2.23
N HIS A 35 -4.38 -4.22 -1.35
CA HIS A 35 -5.21 -5.10 -0.53
C HIS A 35 -6.15 -4.31 0.38
N GLU A 36 -5.71 -3.16 0.91
CA GLU A 36 -6.62 -2.28 1.66
C GLU A 36 -7.83 -1.91 0.79
N MET A 37 -7.60 -1.55 -0.47
CA MET A 37 -8.65 -1.15 -1.41
C MET A 37 -9.51 -2.32 -1.91
N CYS A 38 -8.91 -3.47 -2.24
CA CYS A 38 -9.60 -4.57 -2.90
C CYS A 38 -10.05 -5.71 -1.97
N TYR A 39 -9.37 -5.95 -0.84
CA TYR A 39 -9.68 -7.04 0.11
C TYR A 39 -10.23 -6.57 1.44
N ASN A 40 -9.83 -5.38 1.91
CA ASN A 40 -10.22 -4.87 3.22
C ASN A 40 -11.25 -3.73 3.14
N HIS A 41 -11.96 -3.63 2.00
CA HIS A 41 -13.04 -2.66 1.79
C HIS A 41 -12.63 -1.20 2.08
N SER A 42 -11.38 -0.84 1.80
CA SER A 42 -10.77 0.46 2.09
C SER A 42 -10.81 0.88 3.56
N LYS A 43 -10.85 -0.09 4.48
CA LYS A 43 -10.77 0.18 5.91
C LYS A 43 -9.35 0.61 6.28
N ASP A 44 -9.23 1.71 7.01
CA ASP A 44 -7.94 2.21 7.49
C ASP A 44 -7.35 1.28 8.56
N LEU A 45 -6.49 0.34 8.13
CA LEU A 45 -5.79 -0.58 9.03
C LEU A 45 -4.58 0.06 9.71
N THR A 46 -4.03 1.15 9.14
CA THR A 46 -2.96 1.92 9.80
C THR A 46 -3.45 2.59 11.08
N ALA A 47 -4.71 3.04 11.14
CA ALA A 47 -5.28 3.57 12.36
C ALA A 47 -5.32 2.54 13.51
N LEU A 48 -5.32 1.24 13.18
CA LEU A 48 -5.32 0.14 14.16
C LEU A 48 -3.90 -0.34 14.49
N TYR A 49 -3.02 -0.40 13.50
CA TYR A 49 -1.74 -1.12 13.60
C TYR A 49 -0.51 -0.30 13.18
N GLY A 50 -0.68 0.99 12.86
CA GLY A 50 0.36 1.87 12.34
C GLY A 50 1.55 2.06 13.28
N ASP A 51 1.33 2.00 14.60
CA ASP A 51 2.40 2.05 15.61
C ASP A 51 3.36 0.86 15.54
N ARG A 52 2.98 -0.20 14.82
CA ARG A 52 3.78 -1.40 14.55
C ARG A 52 4.02 -1.61 13.05
N LEU A 53 3.90 -0.56 12.24
CA LEU A 53 4.17 -0.62 10.80
C LEU A 53 5.66 -0.85 10.55
N PHE A 54 6.01 -2.04 10.04
CA PHE A 54 7.40 -2.45 9.82
C PHE A 54 7.79 -2.49 8.34
N GLY A 55 6.80 -2.58 7.45
CA GLY A 55 7.02 -2.67 6.02
C GLY A 55 5.79 -2.20 5.25
N THR A 56 5.98 -2.02 3.95
CA THR A 56 4.91 -1.63 3.03
C THR A 56 4.98 -2.50 1.78
N HIS A 57 3.83 -2.77 1.17
CA HIS A 57 3.71 -3.23 -0.21
C HIS A 57 2.85 -2.19 -0.94
N LEU A 58 3.49 -1.09 -1.35
CA LEU A 58 2.78 0.03 -1.96
C LEU A 58 2.44 -0.30 -3.41
N ASN A 59 1.17 -0.19 -3.76
CA ASN A 59 0.68 -0.31 -5.11
C ASN A 59 -0.63 0.48 -5.29
N ASP A 60 -0.94 0.83 -6.53
CA ASP A 60 -2.23 1.41 -6.87
C ASP A 60 -3.22 0.31 -7.26
N ASN A 61 -4.51 0.58 -7.14
CA ASN A 61 -5.55 -0.40 -7.41
C ASN A 61 -6.85 0.30 -7.84
N LEU A 62 -7.83 -0.46 -8.33
CA LEU A 62 -9.18 0.00 -8.66
C LEU A 62 -10.23 -0.47 -7.63
N GLY A 63 -9.81 -1.19 -6.59
CA GLY A 63 -10.68 -1.69 -5.54
C GLY A 63 -11.53 -2.88 -6.00
N ILE A 64 -12.66 -3.09 -5.33
CA ILE A 64 -13.56 -4.22 -5.59
C ILE A 64 -14.30 -4.00 -6.92
N SER A 65 -14.12 -4.91 -7.87
CA SER A 65 -14.73 -4.77 -9.21
C SER A 65 -16.21 -5.18 -9.27
N ARG A 66 -16.67 -5.99 -8.31
CA ARG A 66 -18.04 -6.50 -8.31
C ARG A 66 -19.00 -5.55 -7.60
N PHE A 67 -20.15 -5.31 -8.22
CA PHE A 67 -21.23 -4.49 -7.63
C PHE A 67 -21.84 -5.07 -6.35
N ASP A 68 -21.70 -6.39 -6.13
CA ASP A 68 -22.17 -7.04 -4.90
C ASP A 68 -21.17 -6.90 -3.73
N GLY A 69 -20.06 -6.19 -3.94
CA GLY A 69 -19.04 -5.94 -2.94
C GLY A 69 -18.21 -7.17 -2.58
N LYS A 70 -18.37 -8.30 -3.28
CA LYS A 70 -17.53 -9.47 -3.06
C LYS A 70 -16.17 -9.28 -3.70
N THR A 71 -15.15 -9.61 -2.92
CA THR A 71 -13.75 -9.63 -3.32
C THR A 71 -13.47 -10.85 -4.19
N PHE A 72 -12.53 -10.72 -5.13
CA PHE A 72 -11.95 -11.86 -5.84
C PHE A 72 -10.46 -11.61 -6.09
N TRP A 73 -9.67 -12.67 -6.21
CA TRP A 73 -8.21 -12.53 -6.37
C TRP A 73 -7.77 -11.75 -7.62
N THR A 74 -8.68 -11.56 -8.59
CA THR A 74 -8.45 -10.74 -9.78
C THR A 74 -8.60 -9.24 -9.52
N ASP A 75 -9.06 -8.82 -8.34
CA ASP A 75 -9.14 -7.42 -7.92
C ASP A 75 -7.80 -6.88 -7.37
N ASP A 76 -6.83 -7.76 -7.13
CA ASP A 76 -5.51 -7.41 -6.62
C ASP A 76 -4.52 -7.05 -7.74
N LEU A 77 -4.67 -5.84 -8.31
CA LEU A 77 -4.10 -5.47 -9.60
C LEU A 77 -2.61 -5.08 -9.57
N HIS A 78 -2.08 -4.69 -8.42
CA HIS A 78 -0.70 -4.20 -8.26
C HIS A 78 -0.28 -3.15 -9.31
N LEU A 79 -1.12 -2.14 -9.55
CA LEU A 79 -0.85 -1.12 -10.56
C LEU A 79 0.30 -0.20 -10.13
N LEU A 80 0.94 0.42 -11.11
CA LEU A 80 1.92 1.47 -10.83
C LEU A 80 1.24 2.64 -10.10
N PRO A 81 1.94 3.33 -9.17
CA PRO A 81 1.38 4.50 -8.51
C PRO A 81 0.83 5.53 -9.50
N PHE A 82 -0.33 6.09 -9.18
CA PHE A 82 -1.06 7.10 -9.95
C PHE A 82 -1.77 6.59 -11.21
N ASP A 83 -1.78 5.28 -11.48
CA ASP A 83 -2.53 4.69 -12.60
C ASP A 83 -3.88 4.09 -12.16
N GLY A 84 -4.15 3.99 -10.85
CA GLY A 84 -5.42 3.53 -10.28
C GLY A 84 -6.22 4.66 -9.63
N ILE A 85 -6.93 4.33 -8.54
CA ILE A 85 -7.78 5.29 -7.78
C ILE A 85 -7.28 5.58 -6.37
N ALA A 86 -6.08 5.12 -6.00
CA ALA A 86 -5.54 5.34 -4.66
C ALA A 86 -5.32 6.83 -4.37
N ASP A 87 -5.71 7.26 -3.16
CA ASP A 87 -5.37 8.59 -2.66
C ASP A 87 -3.93 8.61 -2.13
N TRP A 88 -2.98 8.85 -3.03
CA TRP A 88 -1.56 8.89 -2.70
C TRP A 88 -1.18 10.01 -1.73
N GLN A 89 -1.97 11.09 -1.62
CA GLN A 89 -1.71 12.12 -0.62
C GLN A 89 -2.09 11.59 0.77
N ASN A 90 -3.27 11.01 0.91
CA ASN A 90 -3.70 10.36 2.14
C ASN A 90 -2.76 9.22 2.57
N ILE A 91 -2.29 8.40 1.62
CA ILE A 91 -1.33 7.31 1.89
C ILE A 91 -0.04 7.86 2.51
N VAL A 92 0.58 8.88 1.91
CA VAL A 92 1.83 9.43 2.46
C VAL A 92 1.61 10.17 3.78
N ASP A 93 0.44 10.79 3.96
CA ASP A 93 0.07 11.46 5.21
C ASP A 93 -0.05 10.45 6.36
N ARG A 94 -0.69 9.28 6.11
CA ARG A 94 -0.77 8.18 7.09
C ARG A 94 0.61 7.58 7.41
N LEU A 95 1.46 7.38 6.39
CA LEU A 95 2.85 6.95 6.62
C LEU A 95 3.63 7.97 7.48
N ASN A 96 3.39 9.27 7.30
CA ASN A 96 4.03 10.31 8.09
C ASN A 96 3.46 10.39 9.52
N ALA A 97 2.15 10.27 9.68
CA ALA A 97 1.47 10.30 10.97
C ALA A 97 1.96 9.18 11.90
N HIS A 98 2.23 7.99 11.35
CA HIS A 98 2.80 6.87 12.12
C HIS A 98 4.34 6.84 12.11
N GLY A 99 5.00 7.91 11.63
CA GLY A 99 6.46 8.02 11.68
C GLY A 99 7.21 6.95 10.89
N PHE A 100 6.60 6.37 9.86
CA PHE A 100 7.24 5.31 9.08
C PHE A 100 8.36 5.89 8.21
N ASP A 101 9.60 5.54 8.56
CA ASP A 101 10.84 5.94 7.87
C ASP A 101 11.64 4.78 7.28
N GLY A 102 11.00 3.61 7.22
CA GLY A 102 11.55 2.45 6.52
C GLY A 102 11.55 2.63 4.99
N PRO A 103 12.12 1.65 4.26
CA PRO A 103 12.01 1.61 2.82
C PRO A 103 10.55 1.63 2.37
N LEU A 104 10.25 2.47 1.35
CA LEU A 104 9.00 2.39 0.61
C LEU A 104 9.15 1.27 -0.41
N THR A 105 8.63 0.09 -0.08
CA THR A 105 8.66 -1.07 -0.98
C THR A 105 7.38 -1.06 -1.81
N PHE A 106 7.53 -1.20 -3.12
CA PHE A 106 6.41 -1.25 -4.07
C PHE A 106 6.25 -2.68 -4.59
N GLU A 107 5.05 -3.23 -4.49
CA GLU A 107 4.72 -4.56 -5.02
C GLU A 107 3.87 -4.39 -6.29
N LEU A 108 4.50 -4.55 -7.46
CA LEU A 108 3.96 -4.09 -8.73
C LEU A 108 3.84 -5.25 -9.74
N GLY A 109 2.75 -5.26 -10.50
CA GLY A 109 2.45 -6.30 -11.50
C GLY A 109 2.50 -5.78 -12.94
N ILE A 110 3.18 -6.52 -13.82
CA ILE A 110 3.22 -6.21 -15.27
C ILE A 110 2.03 -6.83 -15.99
N ASP A 111 1.69 -8.06 -15.65
CA ASP A 111 0.67 -8.83 -16.36
C ASP A 111 -0.74 -8.52 -15.84
N SER A 112 -1.71 -8.48 -16.74
CA SER A 112 -3.12 -8.37 -16.35
C SER A 112 -3.61 -9.67 -15.74
N LYS A 113 -4.48 -9.58 -14.72
CA LYS A 113 -5.21 -10.73 -14.20
C LYS A 113 -6.14 -11.30 -15.29
N PRO A 114 -6.56 -12.58 -15.22
CA PRO A 114 -7.47 -13.17 -16.21
C PRO A 114 -8.77 -12.37 -16.38
N ASN A 115 -9.18 -12.14 -17.63
CA ASN A 115 -10.35 -11.33 -17.99
C ASN A 115 -10.29 -9.86 -17.53
N ARG A 116 -9.09 -9.36 -17.23
CA ARG A 116 -8.79 -7.97 -16.92
C ARG A 116 -7.82 -7.41 -17.95
N PHE A 117 -7.75 -6.08 -18.08
CA PHE A 117 -6.86 -5.40 -19.03
C PHE A 117 -6.14 -4.20 -18.39
N ASP A 118 -6.23 -4.03 -17.08
CA ASP A 118 -5.76 -2.83 -16.37
C ASP A 118 -4.24 -2.64 -16.52
N ASN A 119 -3.48 -3.74 -16.53
CA ASN A 119 -2.02 -3.72 -16.71
C ASN A 119 -1.61 -3.89 -18.19
N ALA A 120 -2.55 -3.92 -19.15
CA ALA A 120 -2.25 -4.28 -20.54
C ALA A 120 -1.26 -3.33 -21.25
N LEU A 121 -1.12 -2.08 -20.75
CA LEU A 121 -0.09 -1.16 -21.24
C LEU A 121 1.30 -1.52 -20.71
N TYR A 122 1.40 -2.05 -19.49
CA TYR A 122 2.68 -2.45 -18.89
C TYR A 122 3.29 -3.62 -19.64
N GLY A 123 2.48 -4.63 -19.99
CA GLY A 123 2.94 -5.79 -20.78
C GLY A 123 3.39 -5.44 -22.21
N LYS A 124 3.20 -4.21 -22.68
CA LYS A 124 3.73 -3.72 -23.97
C LYS A 124 5.07 -3.00 -23.84
N MET A 125 5.46 -2.63 -22.62
CA MET A 125 6.72 -1.96 -22.35
C MET A 125 7.87 -2.96 -22.40
N SER A 126 9.06 -2.48 -22.75
CA SER A 126 10.28 -3.22 -22.40
C SER A 126 10.40 -3.30 -20.87
N PHE A 127 11.18 -4.26 -20.38
CA PHE A 127 11.43 -4.38 -18.94
C PHE A 127 12.08 -3.10 -18.38
N GLU A 128 13.03 -2.52 -19.12
CA GLU A 128 13.73 -1.29 -18.75
C GLU A 128 12.77 -0.10 -18.73
N GLU A 129 11.85 0.00 -19.70
CA GLU A 129 10.81 1.02 -19.72
C GLU A 129 9.90 0.89 -18.51
N TYR A 130 9.43 -0.33 -18.19
CA TYR A 130 8.58 -0.57 -17.02
C TYR A 130 9.29 -0.20 -15.71
N VAL A 131 10.54 -0.61 -15.54
CA VAL A 131 11.35 -0.28 -14.35
C VAL A 131 11.57 1.24 -14.25
N ALA A 132 11.84 1.93 -15.36
CA ALA A 132 11.98 3.38 -15.37
C ALA A 132 10.67 4.08 -14.97
N GLN A 133 9.53 3.60 -15.47
CA GLN A 133 8.19 4.09 -15.14
C GLN A 133 7.85 3.86 -13.66
N ALA A 134 8.19 2.70 -13.10
CA ALA A 134 8.04 2.39 -11.68
C ALA A 134 8.91 3.30 -10.81
N TYR A 135 10.19 3.47 -11.17
CA TYR A 135 11.12 4.33 -10.45
C TYR A 135 10.68 5.80 -10.45
N GLN A 136 10.26 6.33 -11.60
CA GLN A 136 9.75 7.70 -11.71
C GLN A 136 8.57 7.95 -10.75
N ARG A 137 7.64 7.00 -10.67
CA ARG A 137 6.46 7.07 -9.80
C ARG A 137 6.84 6.93 -8.32
N ALA A 138 7.76 6.02 -7.99
CA ALA A 138 8.31 5.89 -6.65
C ALA A 138 8.97 7.21 -6.18
N CYS A 139 9.73 7.88 -7.05
CA CYS A 139 10.30 9.21 -6.76
C CYS A 139 9.21 10.25 -6.50
N ARG A 140 8.10 10.22 -7.25
CA ARG A 140 6.97 11.12 -7.02
C ARG A 140 6.30 10.86 -5.66
N VAL A 141 6.08 9.60 -5.28
CA VAL A 141 5.56 9.24 -3.94
C VAL A 141 6.51 9.70 -2.83
N ALA A 142 7.81 9.47 -2.99
CA ALA A 142 8.82 9.92 -2.04
C ALA A 142 8.81 11.45 -1.88
N ALA A 143 8.69 12.19 -2.98
CA ALA A 143 8.58 13.65 -2.96
C ALA A 143 7.33 14.14 -2.22
N LEU A 144 6.17 13.48 -2.40
CA LEU A 144 4.94 13.77 -1.66
C LEU A 144 5.16 13.56 -0.15
N LYS A 145 5.75 12.42 0.23
CA LYS A 145 6.04 12.09 1.63
C LYS A 145 6.96 13.13 2.30
N ILE A 146 8.04 13.52 1.63
CA ILE A 146 8.98 14.54 2.13
C ILE A 146 8.28 15.88 2.33
N LYS A 147 7.49 16.31 1.34
CA LYS A 147 6.74 17.57 1.44
C LYS A 147 5.74 17.58 2.59
N GLY A 148 5.05 16.45 2.82
CA GLY A 148 4.13 16.28 3.96
C GLY A 148 4.84 16.42 5.31
N LYS A 149 6.02 15.78 5.46
CA LYS A 149 6.82 15.92 6.69
C LYS A 149 7.25 17.35 6.98
N THR A 150 7.71 18.09 5.96
CA THR A 150 8.16 19.47 6.15
C THR A 150 7.03 20.38 6.64
N LYS A 151 5.79 20.17 6.17
CA LYS A 151 4.62 20.89 6.67
C LYS A 151 4.36 20.60 8.15
N MET A 152 4.33 19.31 8.52
CA MET A 152 4.11 18.91 9.91
C MET A 152 5.17 19.49 10.86
N SER A 153 6.45 19.51 10.47
CA SER A 153 7.52 20.08 11.30
C SER A 153 7.52 21.61 11.40
N GLY A 154 6.81 22.29 10.48
CA GLY A 154 6.74 23.76 10.44
C GLY A 154 5.56 24.34 11.22
N GLU A 155 4.56 23.52 11.55
CA GLU A 155 3.36 23.94 12.30
C GLU A 155 3.58 23.96 13.83
N ASP A 156 4.74 23.51 14.32
CA ASP A 156 5.12 23.53 15.75
C ASP A 156 5.74 24.89 16.21
N HIS A 157 5.64 25.96 15.42
CA HIS A 157 6.31 27.26 15.67
C HIS A 157 5.43 28.52 15.55
N GLU A 158 4.11 28.40 15.64
CA GLU A 158 3.19 29.54 15.90
C GLU A 158 2.37 29.33 17.18
#